data_AF-L9KMK5-F1
#
_entry.id   AF-L9KMK5-F1
#
_cell.length_a   1.000
_cell.length_b   1.000
_cell.length_c   1.000
_cell.angle_alpha   90.00
_cell.angle_beta   90.00
_cell.angle_gamma   90.00
#
_symmetry.space_group_name_H-M   'P 1'
#
loop_
_entity.id
_entity.type
_entity.pdbx_description
1 polymer ?
#
loop_
_entity_poly.entity_id
_entity_poly.type
_entity_poly.pdbx_seq_one_letter_code
_entity_poly.pdbx_strand_id
1 'polypeptide(L)'
;MSGIYWGLTLMDLMGQLHHMNREESLAFIKSCQHECGGISASIGHDPHLLYTFSAVQILTLYDRINVIDMNKVVKYVQSLQKEDDSSAGDIWRETDIRFSFYVVATLALLGKLDAINVVDLVADQILDLMLDRSIAQDS
;
A
#
# COMPACT_ATOMS: atom_id res chain seq x y z
N MET A 1 -6.45 -8.34 6.41
CA MET A 1 -5.26 -7.45 6.37
C MET A 1 -5.51 -6.08 7.01
N SER A 2 -6.35 -5.21 6.44
CA SER A 2 -6.51 -3.83 6.96
C SER A 2 -7.04 -3.75 8.40
N GLY A 3 -7.93 -4.65 8.83
CA GLY A 3 -8.37 -4.71 10.23
C GLY A 3 -7.23 -4.99 11.21
N ILE A 4 -6.24 -5.79 10.81
CA ILE A 4 -5.02 -6.05 11.61
C ILE A 4 -4.22 -4.75 11.70
N TYR A 5 -4.00 -4.06 10.58
CA TYR A 5 -3.28 -2.77 10.58
C TYR A 5 -3.91 -1.76 11.54
N TRP A 6 -5.23 -1.54 11.45
CA TRP A 6 -5.92 -0.61 12.34
C TRP A 6 -5.83 -1.02 13.80
N GLY A 7 -6.06 -2.30 14.10
CA GLY A 7 -5.98 -2.82 15.46
C GLY A 7 -4.57 -2.66 16.05
N LEU A 8 -3.54 -3.02 15.30
CA LEU A 8 -2.15 -2.90 15.74
C LEU A 8 -1.72 -1.44 15.92
N THR A 9 -2.12 -0.56 15.00
CA THR A 9 -1.81 0.88 15.08
C THR A 9 -2.46 1.52 16.30
N LEU A 10 -3.72 1.16 16.60
CA LEU A 10 -4.40 1.61 17.82
C LEU A 10 -3.64 1.14 19.07
N MET A 11 -3.25 -0.14 19.11
CA MET A 11 -2.53 -0.69 20.25
C MET A 11 -1.15 -0.06 20.42
N ASP A 12 -0.45 0.26 19.33
CA ASP A 12 0.81 1.00 19.37
C ASP A 12 0.64 2.42 19.90
N LEU A 13 -0.37 3.15 19.41
CA LEU A 13 -0.71 4.49 19.90
C LEU A 13 -1.02 4.50 21.41
N MET A 14 -1.60 3.42 21.94
CA MET A 14 -1.87 3.25 23.37
C MET A 14 -0.66 2.75 24.19
N GLY A 15 0.48 2.46 23.55
CA GLY A 15 1.64 1.85 24.20
C GLY A 15 1.42 0.39 24.61
N GLN A 16 0.40 -0.26 24.05
CA GLN A 16 -0.05 -1.62 24.38
C GLN A 16 0.26 -2.64 23.27
N LEU A 17 1.10 -2.31 22.29
CA LEU A 17 1.44 -3.20 21.17
C LEU A 17 1.97 -4.57 21.63
N HIS A 18 2.64 -4.63 22.79
CA HIS A 18 3.17 -5.84 23.40
C HIS A 18 2.10 -6.87 23.82
N HIS A 19 0.82 -6.48 23.91
CA HIS A 19 -0.30 -7.40 24.12
C HIS A 19 -0.72 -8.14 22.84
N MET A 20 -0.26 -7.70 21.67
CA MET A 20 -0.65 -8.26 20.38
C MET A 20 0.24 -9.44 20.02
N ASN A 21 -0.34 -10.47 19.41
CA ASN A 21 0.42 -11.62 18.93
C ASN A 21 1.17 -11.27 17.64
N ARG A 22 2.41 -10.81 17.80
CA ARG A 22 3.28 -10.43 16.69
C ARG A 22 3.51 -11.60 15.74
N GLU A 23 3.90 -12.77 16.25
CA GLU A 23 4.30 -13.90 15.40
C GLU A 23 3.14 -14.43 14.54
N GLU A 24 1.93 -14.44 15.08
CA GLU A 24 0.72 -14.77 14.32
C GLU A 24 0.44 -13.76 13.21
N SER A 25 0.60 -12.46 13.50
CA SER A 25 0.43 -11.40 12.50
C SER A 25 1.47 -11.51 11.37
N LEU A 26 2.74 -11.78 11.70
CA LEU A 26 3.81 -11.96 10.72
C LEU A 26 3.60 -13.22 9.86
N ALA A 27 3.21 -14.33 10.48
CA ALA A 27 2.91 -15.57 9.77
C ALA A 27 1.72 -15.41 8.81
N PHE A 28 0.68 -14.69 9.23
CA PHE A 28 -0.46 -14.38 8.38
C PHE A 28 -0.10 -13.48 7.20
N ILE A 29 0.70 -12.43 7.42
CA ILE A 29 1.14 -11.56 6.31
C ILE A 29 1.95 -12.34 5.29
N LYS A 30 2.88 -13.19 5.77
CA LYS A 30 3.70 -14.03 4.90
C LYS A 30 2.86 -14.98 4.05
N SER A 31 1.81 -15.58 4.62
CA SER A 31 0.94 -16.48 3.87
C SER A 31 0.02 -15.78 2.86
N CYS A 32 -0.15 -14.47 2.97
CA CYS A 32 -0.93 -13.64 2.03
C CYS A 32 -0.08 -13.07 0.88
N GLN A 33 1.24 -13.26 0.85
CA GLN A 33 2.07 -12.77 -0.27
C GLN A 33 1.96 -13.71 -1.48
N HIS A 34 1.66 -13.15 -2.65
CA HIS A 34 1.56 -13.87 -3.91
C HIS A 34 2.88 -13.84 -4.69
N GLU A 35 3.01 -14.72 -5.68
CA GLU A 35 4.21 -14.81 -6.53
C GLU A 35 4.46 -13.54 -7.34
N CYS A 36 3.41 -12.80 -7.71
CA CYS A 36 3.52 -11.49 -8.35
C CYS A 36 4.08 -10.41 -7.41
N GLY A 37 4.15 -10.68 -6.10
CA GLY A 37 4.64 -9.77 -5.07
C GLY A 37 3.55 -9.07 -4.26
N GLY A 38 2.35 -8.93 -4.83
CA GLY A 38 1.22 -8.33 -4.13
C GLY A 38 0.75 -9.17 -2.95
N ILE A 39 0.09 -8.52 -1.99
CA ILE A 39 -0.42 -9.16 -0.77
C ILE A 39 -1.95 -9.03 -0.76
N SER A 40 -2.63 -10.12 -0.41
CA SER A 40 -4.09 -10.21 -0.39
C SER A 40 -4.70 -9.83 0.96
N ALA A 41 -6.03 -9.67 0.96
CA ALA A 41 -6.80 -9.36 2.18
C ALA A 41 -6.69 -10.48 3.21
N SER A 42 -6.68 -11.72 2.73
CA SER A 42 -6.66 -12.97 3.46
C SER A 42 -6.24 -14.10 2.52
N ILE A 43 -5.88 -15.24 3.10
CA ILE A 43 -5.53 -16.46 2.36
C ILE A 43 -6.64 -16.81 1.35
N GLY A 44 -6.23 -17.10 0.11
CA GLY A 44 -7.14 -17.48 -0.98
C GLY A 44 -7.84 -16.32 -1.70
N HIS A 45 -7.56 -15.07 -1.34
CA HIS A 45 -8.06 -13.89 -2.05
C HIS A 45 -7.02 -13.33 -3.01
N ASP A 46 -7.45 -12.54 -3.98
CA ASP A 46 -6.54 -11.87 -4.91
C ASP A 46 -5.69 -10.78 -4.22
N PRO A 47 -4.44 -10.57 -4.67
CA PRO A 47 -3.61 -9.49 -4.18
C PRO A 47 -4.15 -8.14 -4.62
N HIS A 48 -4.04 -7.14 -3.75
CA HIS A 48 -4.47 -5.78 -4.05
C HIS A 48 -3.54 -4.77 -3.38
N LEU A 49 -3.36 -3.61 -4.01
CA LEU A 49 -2.44 -2.57 -3.56
C LEU A 49 -2.76 -2.07 -2.15
N LEU A 50 -4.06 -1.87 -1.84
CA LEU A 50 -4.52 -1.52 -0.49
C LEU A 50 -3.99 -2.48 0.59
N TYR A 51 -4.10 -3.79 0.37
CA TYR A 51 -3.67 -4.79 1.35
C TYR A 51 -2.15 -4.97 1.38
N THR A 52 -1.50 -4.78 0.23
CA THR A 52 -0.04 -4.69 0.12
C THR A 52 0.49 -3.53 0.97
N PHE A 53 -0.13 -2.35 0.86
CA PHE A 53 0.20 -1.20 1.68
C PHE A 53 -0.03 -1.46 3.17
N SER A 54 -1.23 -1.95 3.56
CA SER A 54 -1.51 -2.30 4.97
C SER A 54 -0.51 -3.31 5.54
N ALA A 55 -0.12 -4.32 4.78
CA ALA A 55 0.87 -5.30 5.20
C ALA A 55 2.25 -4.67 5.42
N VAL A 56 2.72 -3.83 4.49
CA VAL A 56 3.99 -3.10 4.63
C VAL A 56 3.96 -2.19 5.86
N GLN A 57 2.85 -1.52 6.15
CA GLN A 57 2.71 -0.71 7.36
C GLN A 57 2.82 -1.54 8.64
N ILE A 58 2.15 -2.70 8.71
CA ILE A 58 2.26 -3.61 9.86
C ILE A 58 3.69 -4.11 10.04
N LEU A 59 4.35 -4.51 8.95
CA LEU A 59 5.72 -4.99 9.01
C LEU A 59 6.70 -3.86 9.38
N THR A 60 6.45 -2.63 8.96
CA THR A 60 7.24 -1.45 9.39
C THR A 60 7.04 -1.17 10.87
N LEU A 61 5.79 -1.23 11.35
CA LEU A 61 5.45 -1.05 12.77
C LEU A 61 6.22 -2.03 13.67
N TYR A 62 6.40 -3.27 13.20
CA TYR A 62 7.16 -4.29 13.92
C TYR A 62 8.67 -4.33 13.61
N ASP A 63 9.17 -3.50 12.69
CA ASP A 63 10.54 -3.56 12.16
C ASP A 63 10.89 -4.97 11.61
N ARG A 64 10.00 -5.53 10.77
CA ARG A 64 10.06 -6.90 10.24
C ARG A 64 9.76 -7.00 8.75
N ILE A 65 10.20 -6.04 7.94
CA ILE A 65 10.05 -6.07 6.48
C ILE A 65 10.64 -7.35 5.85
N ASN A 66 11.68 -7.93 6.45
CA ASN A 66 12.35 -9.16 6.00
C ASN A 66 11.48 -10.43 6.00
N VAL A 67 10.25 -10.38 6.53
CA VAL A 67 9.30 -11.50 6.52
C VAL A 67 8.74 -11.79 5.13
N ILE A 68 8.70 -10.78 4.26
CA ILE A 68 8.20 -10.84 2.88
C ILE A 68 9.34 -10.64 1.88
N ASP A 69 9.12 -11.05 0.63
CA ASP A 69 9.99 -10.68 -0.47
C ASP A 69 9.74 -9.22 -0.87
N MET A 70 10.52 -8.30 -0.30
CA MET A 70 10.44 -6.87 -0.58
C MET A 70 10.66 -6.55 -2.06
N ASN A 71 11.56 -7.26 -2.75
CA ASN A 71 11.86 -6.98 -4.15
C ASN A 71 10.66 -7.31 -5.04
N LYS A 72 9.92 -8.38 -4.72
CA LYS A 72 8.66 -8.69 -5.40
C LYS A 72 7.58 -7.64 -5.10
N VAL A 73 7.48 -7.14 -3.85
CA VAL A 73 6.55 -6.05 -3.53
C VAL A 73 6.86 -4.80 -4.36
N VAL A 74 8.12 -4.39 -4.46
CA VAL A 74 8.52 -3.22 -5.27
C VAL A 74 8.12 -3.44 -6.73
N LYS A 75 8.42 -4.60 -7.31
CA LYS A 75 8.03 -4.93 -8.69
C LYS A 75 6.51 -4.94 -8.90
N TYR A 76 5.76 -5.48 -7.95
CA TYR A 76 4.30 -5.46 -7.99
C TYR A 76 3.76 -4.03 -8.02
N VAL A 77 4.21 -3.19 -7.10
CA VAL A 77 3.81 -1.79 -6.99
C VAL A 77 4.15 -1.01 -8.26
N GLN A 78 5.36 -1.19 -8.81
CA GLN A 78 5.77 -0.60 -10.08
C GLN A 78 4.89 -1.06 -11.25
N SER A 79 4.51 -2.34 -11.29
CA SER A 79 3.69 -2.89 -12.38
C SER A 79 2.26 -2.34 -12.44
N LEU A 80 1.81 -1.69 -11.35
CA LEU A 80 0.49 -1.07 -11.27
C LEU A 80 0.49 0.39 -11.75
N GLN A 81 1.66 1.01 -11.97
CA GLN A 81 1.75 2.32 -12.59
C GLN A 81 1.42 2.20 -14.08
N LYS A 82 0.57 3.11 -14.57
CA LYS A 82 0.15 3.20 -15.97
C LYS A 82 0.99 4.25 -16.71
N GLU A 83 0.83 4.29 -18.03
CA GLU A 83 1.53 5.25 -18.90
C GLU A 83 1.02 6.69 -18.73
N ASP A 84 -0.19 6.87 -18.17
CA ASP A 84 -0.81 8.17 -17.88
C ASP A 84 -0.53 8.65 -16.45
N ASP A 85 0.52 8.12 -15.82
CA ASP A 85 0.92 8.38 -14.44
C ASP A 85 -0.14 8.05 -13.37
N SER A 86 -1.28 7.46 -13.74
CA SER A 86 -2.22 6.91 -12.79
C SER A 86 -1.78 5.53 -12.29
N SER A 87 -2.28 5.12 -11.12
CA SER A 87 -1.98 3.82 -10.53
C SER A 87 -3.23 2.95 -10.42
N ALA A 88 -3.08 1.66 -10.71
CA ALA A 88 -4.13 0.67 -10.53
C ALA A 88 -4.14 0.05 -9.12
N GLY A 89 -5.30 -0.42 -8.67
CA GLY A 89 -5.41 -1.18 -7.42
C GLY A 89 -4.90 -2.61 -7.54
N ASP A 90 -5.09 -3.23 -8.70
CA ASP A 90 -4.77 -4.63 -8.99
C ASP A 90 -4.73 -4.91 -10.50
N ILE A 91 -4.76 -6.19 -10.86
CA ILE A 91 -4.74 -6.68 -12.24
C ILE A 91 -5.96 -6.28 -13.07
N TRP A 92 -7.07 -5.90 -12.44
CA TRP A 92 -8.31 -5.48 -13.10
C TRP A 92 -8.27 -3.99 -13.50
N ARG A 93 -7.20 -3.29 -13.11
CA ARG A 93 -6.86 -1.94 -13.55
C ARG A 93 -7.88 -0.86 -13.18
N GLU A 94 -8.63 -1.05 -12.09
CA GLU A 94 -9.38 0.05 -11.46
C GLU A 94 -8.43 1.21 -11.18
N THR A 95 -8.82 2.43 -11.56
CA THR A 95 -8.08 3.65 -11.24
C THR A 95 -8.79 4.39 -10.13
N ASP A 96 -8.04 4.71 -9.08
CA ASP A 96 -8.47 5.60 -8.01
C ASP A 96 -7.25 6.37 -7.50
N ILE A 97 -7.44 7.65 -7.18
CA ILE A 97 -6.39 8.51 -6.66
C ILE A 97 -5.66 7.95 -5.43
N ARG A 98 -6.37 7.17 -4.60
CA ARG A 98 -5.83 6.51 -3.41
C ARG A 98 -4.70 5.55 -3.77
N PHE A 99 -4.73 4.94 -4.95
CA PHE A 99 -3.72 3.99 -5.37
C PHE A 99 -2.36 4.65 -5.58
N SER A 100 -2.33 5.86 -6.12
CA SER A 100 -1.09 6.63 -6.25
C SER A 100 -0.48 6.96 -4.89
N PHE A 101 -1.33 7.34 -3.91
CA PHE A 101 -0.88 7.51 -2.54
C PHE A 101 -0.32 6.20 -1.97
N TYR A 102 -0.99 5.05 -2.18
CA TYR A 102 -0.48 3.76 -1.73
C TYR A 102 0.84 3.38 -2.40
N VAL A 103 1.02 3.63 -3.70
CA VAL A 103 2.29 3.41 -4.41
C VAL A 103 3.42 4.18 -3.72
N VAL A 104 3.26 5.51 -3.58
CA VAL A 104 4.30 6.37 -2.99
C VAL A 104 4.55 5.98 -1.54
N ALA A 105 3.51 5.81 -0.73
CA ALA A 105 3.63 5.51 0.69
C ALA A 105 4.27 4.12 0.92
N THR A 106 3.90 3.11 0.14
CA THR A 106 4.55 1.79 0.20
C THR A 106 6.04 1.90 -0.13
N LEU A 107 6.40 2.56 -1.22
CA LEU A 107 7.82 2.68 -1.60
C LEU A 107 8.62 3.54 -0.62
N ALA A 108 8.01 4.57 -0.02
CA ALA A 108 8.62 5.36 1.04
C ALA A 108 8.95 4.51 2.27
N LEU A 109 7.99 3.71 2.75
CA LEU A 109 8.19 2.81 3.91
C LEU A 109 9.25 1.75 3.64
N LEU A 110 9.41 1.32 2.39
CA LEU A 110 10.45 0.36 1.99
C LEU A 110 11.81 1.01 1.71
N GLY A 111 11.92 2.35 1.71
CA GLY A 111 13.13 3.06 1.30
C GLY A 111 13.47 2.86 -0.18
N LYS A 112 12.45 2.79 -1.05
CA LYS A 112 12.54 2.46 -2.48
C LYS A 112 11.83 3.48 -3.38
N LEU A 113 11.83 4.75 -3.00
CA LEU A 113 11.23 5.83 -3.80
C LEU A 113 11.94 6.03 -5.14
N ASP A 114 13.22 5.65 -5.25
CA ASP A 114 14.00 5.64 -6.48
C ASP A 114 13.46 4.65 -7.54
N ALA A 115 12.55 3.77 -7.16
CA ALA A 115 11.90 2.83 -8.06
C ALA A 115 10.86 3.48 -8.99
N ILE A 116 10.43 4.72 -8.72
CA ILE A 116 9.43 5.45 -9.52
C ILE A 116 9.82 6.92 -9.71
N ASN A 117 9.22 7.59 -10.69
CA ASN A 117 9.28 9.06 -10.76
C ASN A 117 8.16 9.69 -9.91
N VAL A 118 8.48 10.09 -8.68
CA VAL A 118 7.52 10.65 -7.73
C VAL A 118 6.99 12.01 -8.16
N VAL A 119 7.78 12.79 -8.89
CA VAL A 119 7.42 14.16 -9.30
C VAL A 119 6.22 14.11 -10.25
N ASP A 120 6.28 13.25 -11.26
CA ASP A 120 5.21 13.09 -12.25
C ASP A 120 3.93 12.56 -11.59
N LEU A 121 4.06 11.54 -10.73
CA LEU A 121 2.93 10.90 -10.04
C LEU A 121 2.15 11.84 -9.11
N VAL A 122 2.83 12.75 -8.42
CA VAL A 122 2.22 13.62 -7.40
C VAL A 122 1.79 14.97 -7.98
N ALA A 123 2.55 15.54 -8.93
CA ALA A 123 2.26 16.86 -9.48
C ALA A 123 0.95 16.88 -10.27
N ASP A 124 0.77 15.93 -11.19
CA ASP A 124 -0.39 15.90 -12.09
C ASP A 124 -1.68 15.61 -11.32
N GLN A 125 -1.61 14.75 -10.31
CA GLN A 125 -2.78 14.36 -9.54
C GLN A 125 -3.22 15.41 -8.49
N ILE A 126 -2.27 16.14 -7.90
CA ILE A 126 -2.60 17.31 -7.07
C ILE A 126 -3.21 18.41 -7.96
N LEU A 127 -2.70 18.58 -9.18
CA LEU A 127 -3.22 19.56 -10.12
C LEU A 127 -4.66 19.23 -10.55
N ASP A 128 -4.96 17.96 -10.85
CA ASP A 128 -6.33 17.50 -11.14
C ASP A 128 -7.29 17.77 -9.95
N LEU A 129 -6.88 17.46 -8.72
CA LEU A 129 -7.68 17.76 -7.52
C LEU A 129 -7.91 19.27 -7.30
N MET A 130 -6.98 20.11 -7.76
CA MET A 130 -7.12 21.56 -7.70
C MET A 130 -8.02 22.10 -8.83
N LEU A 131 -7.99 21.49 -10.01
CA LEU A 131 -8.80 21.89 -11.16
C LEU A 131 -10.25 21.40 -11.07
N ASP A 132 -10.50 20.20 -10.52
CA ASP A 132 -11.84 19.63 -10.41
C ASP A 132 -12.72 20.33 -9.36
N ARG A 133 -12.12 21.14 -8.48
CA ARG A 133 -12.86 22.03 -7.55
C ARG A 133 -13.49 23.26 -8.22
N SER A 134 -13.26 23.49 -9.51
CA SER A 134 -13.84 24.64 -10.22
C SER A 134 -15.25 24.39 -10.81
N ILE A 135 -15.76 23.15 -10.79
CA ILE A 135 -17.07 22.80 -11.39
C ILE A 135 -18.19 22.63 -10.34
N ALA A 136 -17.86 22.61 -9.04
CA ALA A 136 -18.84 22.39 -7.97
C ALA A 136 -19.42 23.67 -7.31
N GLN A 137 -19.31 24.84 -7.95
CA GLN A 137 -19.89 26.11 -7.43
C GLN A 137 -21.08 26.67 -8.21
N ASP A 138 -21.58 25.98 -9.24
CA ASP A 138 -22.84 26.36 -9.92
C ASP A 138 -23.87 25.22 -9.83
N SER A 139 -24.63 25.19 -8.72
CA SER A 139 -26.01 24.66 -8.67
C SER A 139 -26.72 25.07 -7.38
#